data_AF-A0A3M9N934-F1
#
_entry.id   AF-A0A3M9N934-F1
#
_cell.length_a   1.000
_cell.length_b   1.000
_cell.length_c   1.000
_cell.angle_alpha   90.00
_cell.angle_beta   90.00
_cell.angle_gamma   90.00
#
_symmetry.space_group_name_H-M   'P 1'
#
loop_
_entity.id
_entity.type
_entity.pdbx_description
1 polymer ?
#
loop_
_entity_poly.entity_id
_entity_poly.type
_entity_poly.pdbx_seq_one_letter_code
_entity_poly.pdbx_strand_id
1 'polypeptide(L)'
;MALCRIFCSLKKDILKFLITSKSPKAMPSNTVFDEKETLLELSKGNEVAFEKMYRFLGERIYCRLCRLLKSEVIAEEILQDVFVTVWNNRSKLKLEKSFCSYIFCIATNKCYDYFRTVKRNEKLFRE
;
A
#
# COMPACT_ATOMS: atom_id res chain seq x y z
N MET A 1 -10.47 -2.61 30.55
CA MET A 1 -9.72 -3.62 29.77
C MET A 1 -10.35 -3.81 28.38
N ALA A 2 -10.40 -2.74 27.57
CA ALA A 2 -11.18 -2.71 26.33
C ALA A 2 -10.29 -2.56 25.08
N LEU A 3 -9.11 -3.19 25.07
CA LEU A 3 -8.15 -3.09 23.97
C LEU A 3 -7.95 -4.40 23.19
N CYS A 4 -8.65 -5.49 23.52
CA CYS A 4 -8.38 -6.80 22.91
C CYS A 4 -9.47 -7.36 21.97
N ARG A 5 -10.65 -6.73 21.84
CA ARG A 5 -11.74 -7.27 20.98
C ARG A 5 -11.83 -6.64 19.59
N ILE A 6 -11.28 -5.44 19.37
CA ILE A 6 -11.28 -4.78 18.06
C ILE A 6 -10.10 -5.24 17.18
N PHE A 7 -9.04 -5.80 17.79
CA PHE A 7 -7.85 -6.27 17.07
C PHE A 7 -8.07 -7.52 16.19
N CYS A 8 -9.18 -8.26 16.35
CA CYS A 8 -9.36 -9.56 15.70
C CYS A 8 -10.20 -9.51 14.39
N SER A 9 -11.05 -8.50 14.20
CA SER A 9 -11.98 -8.46 13.05
C SER A 9 -11.40 -7.73 11.82
N LEU A 10 -10.88 -6.51 11.97
CA LEU A 10 -10.49 -5.68 10.80
C LEU A 10 -9.23 -6.15 10.05
N LYS A 11 -8.32 -6.90 10.71
CA LYS A 11 -7.13 -7.43 10.00
C LYS A 11 -7.51 -8.54 9.02
N LYS A 12 -8.53 -9.36 9.33
CA LYS A 12 -8.83 -10.55 8.52
C LYS A 12 -9.48 -10.21 7.19
N ASP A 13 -10.34 -9.18 7.14
CA ASP A 13 -11.07 -8.82 5.92
C ASP A 13 -10.22 -8.00 4.96
N ILE A 14 -9.41 -7.06 5.47
CA ILE A 14 -8.44 -6.31 4.64
C ILE A 14 -7.29 -7.21 4.18
N LEU A 15 -6.73 -8.08 5.05
CA LEU A 15 -5.76 -9.08 4.58
C LEU A 15 -6.42 -10.06 3.60
N LYS A 16 -7.65 -10.54 3.83
CA LYS A 16 -8.34 -11.39 2.84
C LYS A 16 -8.48 -10.67 1.51
N PHE A 17 -8.86 -9.40 1.51
CA PHE A 17 -9.02 -8.60 0.30
C PHE A 17 -7.69 -8.44 -0.44
N LEU A 18 -6.61 -8.09 0.27
CA LEU A 18 -5.26 -7.92 -0.30
C LEU A 18 -4.63 -9.25 -0.76
N ILE A 19 -4.84 -10.35 -0.01
CA ILE A 19 -4.36 -11.70 -0.36
C ILE A 19 -5.17 -12.29 -1.53
N THR A 20 -6.45 -11.94 -1.68
CA THR A 20 -7.32 -12.46 -2.75
C THR A 20 -7.24 -11.63 -4.03
N SER A 21 -6.83 -10.36 -3.95
CA SER A 21 -6.68 -9.49 -5.12
C SER A 21 -5.38 -9.80 -5.89
N LYS A 22 -5.36 -10.89 -6.66
CA LYS A 22 -4.35 -11.07 -7.71
C LYS A 22 -4.44 -9.91 -8.69
N SER A 23 -3.44 -9.03 -8.66
CA SER A 23 -3.19 -7.91 -9.58
C SER A 23 -4.38 -6.97 -9.80
N PRO A 24 -4.28 -5.67 -9.46
CA PRO A 24 -5.30 -4.69 -9.83
C PRO A 24 -5.43 -4.68 -11.37
N LYS A 25 -6.45 -5.33 -11.93
CA LYS A 25 -6.69 -5.37 -13.37
C LYS A 25 -7.38 -4.08 -13.80
N ALA A 26 -6.81 -3.45 -14.83
CA ALA A 26 -7.17 -2.18 -15.42
C ALA A 26 -8.67 -1.93 -15.64
N MET A 27 -9.12 -0.70 -15.35
CA MET A 27 -10.28 -0.03 -15.98
C MET A 27 -10.18 1.51 -15.78
N PRO A 28 -10.86 2.35 -16.58
CA PRO A 28 -10.26 3.39 -17.40
C PRO A 28 -10.18 4.75 -16.67
N SER A 29 -9.39 5.61 -17.30
CA SER A 29 -8.90 6.93 -16.93
C SER A 29 -9.94 8.05 -16.74
N ASN A 30 -11.15 7.79 -16.20
CA ASN A 30 -12.15 8.86 -16.05
C ASN A 30 -13.06 8.75 -14.82
N THR A 31 -12.50 8.50 -13.65
CA THR A 31 -13.17 8.82 -12.38
C THR A 31 -12.53 10.07 -11.81
N VAL A 32 -13.31 11.12 -11.60
CA VAL A 32 -12.92 12.29 -10.81
C VAL A 32 -12.55 11.78 -9.42
N PHE A 33 -11.27 11.51 -9.18
CA PHE A 33 -10.78 11.09 -7.88
C PHE A 33 -10.63 12.35 -7.06
N ASP A 34 -11.64 12.68 -6.26
CA ASP A 34 -11.51 13.72 -5.25
C ASP A 34 -10.60 13.18 -4.15
N GLU A 35 -9.31 13.52 -4.30
CA GLU A 35 -8.24 13.12 -3.38
C GLU A 35 -8.55 13.61 -1.96
N LYS A 36 -9.18 14.77 -1.81
CA LYS A 36 -9.50 15.32 -0.48
C LYS A 36 -10.64 14.58 0.20
N GLU A 37 -11.73 14.35 -0.53
CA GLU A 37 -12.89 13.62 0.02
C GLU A 37 -12.52 12.19 0.39
N THR A 38 -11.80 11.50 -0.50
CA THR A 38 -11.36 10.12 -0.25
C THR A 38 -10.44 10.04 0.97
N LEU A 39 -9.52 10.99 1.14
CA LEU A 39 -8.64 11.05 2.30
C LEU A 39 -9.37 11.33 3.60
N LEU A 40 -10.37 12.20 3.56
CA LEU A 40 -11.19 12.50 4.73
C LEU A 40 -11.91 11.24 5.21
N GLU A 41 -12.54 10.51 4.29
CA GLU A 41 -13.21 9.25 4.60
C GLU A 41 -12.23 8.15 5.04
N LEU A 42 -11.03 8.11 4.44
CA LEU A 42 -9.96 7.22 4.86
C LEU A 42 -9.52 7.49 6.31
N SER A 43 -9.43 8.76 6.71
CA SER A 43 -9.04 9.16 8.06
C SER A 43 -10.03 8.67 9.11
N LYS A 44 -11.31 8.57 8.75
CA LYS A 44 -12.39 8.00 9.56
C LYS A 44 -12.39 6.47 9.60
N GLY A 45 -11.53 5.81 8.82
CA GLY A 45 -11.47 4.36 8.73
C GLY A 45 -12.54 3.75 7.80
N ASN A 46 -13.05 4.52 6.84
CA ASN A 46 -14.00 4.02 5.87
C ASN A 46 -13.31 3.06 4.87
N GLU A 47 -13.71 1.80 4.88
CA GLU A 47 -13.13 0.75 4.04
C GLU A 47 -13.40 0.97 2.54
N VAL A 48 -14.55 1.54 2.20
CA VAL A 48 -14.92 1.86 0.80
C VAL A 48 -13.98 2.91 0.22
N ALA A 49 -13.58 3.90 1.03
CA ALA A 49 -12.61 4.91 0.62
C ALA A 49 -11.23 4.28 0.37
N PHE A 50 -10.82 3.33 1.21
CA PHE A 50 -9.58 2.57 1.01
C PHE A 50 -9.63 1.69 -0.24
N GLU A 51 -10.76 1.04 -0.52
CA GLU A 51 -10.92 0.25 -1.73
C GLU A 51 -10.82 1.13 -3.00
N LYS A 52 -11.50 2.27 -3.03
CA LYS A 52 -11.40 3.24 -4.14
C LYS A 52 -9.96 3.69 -4.35
N MET A 53 -9.27 4.04 -3.27
CA MET A 53 -7.87 4.42 -3.29
C MET A 53 -6.96 3.28 -3.80
N TYR A 54 -7.18 2.05 -3.32
CA TYR A 54 -6.43 0.86 -3.72
C TYR A 54 -6.63 0.56 -5.21
N ARG A 55 -7.85 0.66 -5.72
CA ARG A 55 -8.15 0.50 -7.15
C ARG A 55 -7.47 1.58 -8.00
N PHE A 56 -7.43 2.84 -7.52
CA PHE A 56 -6.84 3.95 -8.26
C PHE A 56 -5.29 3.94 -8.27
N LEU A 57 -4.67 3.65 -7.13
CA LEU A 57 -3.21 3.74 -6.96
C LEU A 57 -2.50 2.39 -7.03
N GLY A 58 -3.19 1.30 -6.71
CA GLY A 58 -2.61 -0.04 -6.61
C GLY A 58 -1.95 -0.47 -7.90
N GLU A 59 -2.63 -0.32 -9.04
CA GLU A 59 -2.07 -0.71 -10.34
C GLU A 59 -0.82 0.11 -10.69
N ARG A 60 -0.88 1.43 -10.48
CA ARG A 60 0.23 2.35 -10.79
C ARG A 60 1.47 2.05 -9.95
N ILE A 61 1.26 1.77 -8.67
CA ILE A 61 2.36 1.42 -7.76
C ILE A 61 2.89 0.03 -8.12
N TYR A 62 2.02 -0.96 -8.31
CA TYR A 62 2.41 -2.31 -8.70
C TYR A 62 3.26 -2.32 -9.97
N CYS A 63 2.81 -1.68 -11.04
CA CYS A 63 3.57 -1.56 -12.30
C CYS A 63 4.94 -0.91 -12.09
N ARG A 64 5.04 0.09 -11.20
CA ARG A 64 6.31 0.72 -10.85
C ARG A 64 7.21 -0.22 -10.04
N LEU A 65 6.65 -0.94 -9.06
CA LEU A 65 7.37 -1.92 -8.24
C LEU A 65 7.90 -3.08 -9.08
N CYS A 66 7.10 -3.64 -9.99
CA CYS A 66 7.54 -4.69 -10.91
C CYS A 66 8.71 -4.23 -11.79
N ARG A 67 8.66 -2.99 -12.30
CA ARG A 67 9.77 -2.41 -13.10
C ARG A 67 11.05 -2.21 -12.29
N LEU A 68 10.94 -1.89 -10.99
CA LEU A 68 12.09 -1.68 -10.11
C LEU A 68 12.68 -3.01 -9.63
N LEU A 69 11.85 -3.90 -9.11
CA LEU A 69 12.27 -5.13 -8.41
C LEU A 69 12.51 -6.31 -9.36
N LYS A 70 11.98 -6.26 -10.58
CA LYS A 70 12.04 -7.34 -11.58
C LYS A 70 11.52 -8.71 -11.08
N SER A 71 10.68 -8.69 -10.03
CA SER A 71 10.05 -9.87 -9.46
C SER A 71 8.64 -9.50 -9.02
N GLU A 72 7.65 -10.20 -9.56
CA GLU A 72 6.24 -9.98 -9.24
C GLU A 72 5.92 -10.33 -7.79
N VAL A 73 6.51 -11.43 -7.28
CA VAL A 73 6.32 -11.88 -5.89
C VAL A 73 6.75 -10.81 -4.90
N ILE A 74 7.97 -10.26 -5.09
CA ILE A 74 8.52 -9.24 -4.19
C ILE A 74 7.76 -7.91 -4.38
N ALA A 75 7.36 -7.59 -5.61
CA ALA A 75 6.56 -6.39 -5.87
C ALA A 75 5.20 -6.46 -5.17
N GLU A 76 4.54 -7.61 -5.16
CA GLU A 76 3.28 -7.84 -4.46
C GLU A 76 3.46 -7.72 -2.94
N GLU A 77 4.49 -8.33 -2.37
CA GLU A 77 4.82 -8.20 -0.95
C GLU A 77 5.02 -6.73 -0.55
N ILE A 78 5.84 -5.99 -1.30
CA ILE A 78 6.08 -4.56 -1.03
C ILE A 78 4.79 -3.75 -1.20
N LEU A 79 3.98 -4.03 -2.23
CA LEU A 79 2.71 -3.35 -2.45
C LEU A 79 1.79 -3.49 -1.25
N GLN A 80 1.61 -4.72 -0.75
CA GLN A 80 0.80 -5.00 0.43
C GLN A 80 1.31 -4.22 1.65
N ASP A 81 2.63 -4.25 1.88
CA ASP A 81 3.29 -3.54 2.97
C ASP A 81 3.06 -2.02 2.92
N VAL A 82 3.09 -1.43 1.73
CA VAL A 82 2.83 0.00 1.50
C VAL A 82 1.39 0.34 1.91
N PHE A 83 0.41 -0.42 1.44
CA PHE A 83 -0.99 -0.16 1.75
C PHE A 83 -1.33 -0.39 3.22
N VAL A 84 -0.73 -1.40 3.86
CA VAL A 84 -0.84 -1.60 5.31
C VAL A 84 -0.24 -0.43 6.08
N THR A 85 0.92 0.07 5.66
CA THR A 85 1.57 1.24 6.27
C THR A 85 0.70 2.48 6.14
N VAL A 86 0.09 2.70 4.97
CA VAL A 86 -0.85 3.80 4.72
C VAL A 86 -2.06 3.69 5.62
N TRP A 87 -2.69 2.50 5.70
CA TRP A 87 -3.86 2.29 6.55
C TRP A 87 -3.54 2.56 8.03
N ASN A 88 -2.40 2.10 8.52
CA ASN A 88 -1.97 2.35 9.89
C ASN A 88 -1.69 3.83 10.18
N ASN A 89 -1.20 4.57 9.18
CA ASN A 89 -0.91 5.99 9.28
C ASN A 89 -2.07 6.90 8.81
N ARG A 90 -3.25 6.34 8.51
CA ARG A 90 -4.39 7.09 7.95
C ARG A 90 -4.78 8.33 8.76
N SER A 91 -4.67 8.28 10.08
CA SER A 91 -4.97 9.40 10.98
C SER A 91 -3.93 10.52 10.95
N LYS A 92 -2.74 10.28 10.38
CA LYS A 92 -1.64 11.25 10.25
C LYS A 92 -1.52 11.82 8.82
N LEU A 93 -2.39 11.40 7.90
CA LEU A 93 -2.39 11.91 6.54
C LEU A 93 -2.84 13.37 6.53
N LYS A 94 -1.93 14.28 6.14
CA LYS A 94 -2.22 15.70 5.99
C LYS A 94 -2.81 15.96 4.61
N LEU A 95 -3.97 16.60 4.53
CA LEU A 95 -4.65 16.97 3.28
C LEU A 95 -3.91 18.02 2.44
N GLU A 96 -2.81 18.60 2.96
CA GLU A 96 -2.05 19.65 2.27
C GLU A 96 -1.05 19.13 1.23
N LYS A 97 -0.67 17.84 1.28
CA LYS A 97 0.27 17.24 0.33
C LYS A 97 -0.48 16.26 -0.56
N SER A 98 -0.09 16.19 -1.84
CA SER A 98 -0.61 15.15 -2.74
C SER A 98 -0.31 13.78 -2.15
N PHE A 99 -1.38 13.04 -1.87
CA PHE A 99 -1.31 11.71 -1.29
C PHE A 99 -0.70 10.72 -2.27
N CYS A 100 -0.91 10.93 -3.58
CA CYS A 100 -0.20 10.20 -4.63
C CYS A 100 1.33 10.28 -4.40
N SER A 101 1.88 11.48 -4.20
CA SER A 101 3.31 11.66 -3.94
C SER A 101 3.76 10.98 -2.64
N TYR A 102 2.94 11.02 -1.60
CA TYR A 102 3.22 10.36 -0.32
C TYR A 102 3.32 8.84 -0.46
N ILE A 103 2.35 8.20 -1.10
CA ILE A 103 2.34 6.73 -1.26
C ILE A 103 3.48 6.25 -2.17
N PHE A 104 3.79 7.01 -3.25
CA PHE A 104 4.93 6.70 -4.11
C PHE A 104 6.26 6.82 -3.37
N CYS A 105 6.39 7.78 -2.44
CA CYS A 105 7.56 7.92 -1.59
C CYS A 105 7.73 6.69 -0.68
N ILE A 106 6.66 6.24 -0.01
CA ILE A 106 6.70 5.03 0.83
C ILE A 106 7.09 3.80 0.00
N ALA A 107 6.44 3.59 -1.15
CA ALA A 107 6.72 2.45 -2.02
C ALA A 107 8.18 2.43 -2.49
N THR A 108 8.71 3.59 -2.88
CA THR A 108 10.10 3.73 -3.31
C THR A 108 11.08 3.48 -2.16
N ASN A 109 10.79 4.00 -0.97
CA ASN A 109 11.62 3.76 0.23
C ASN A 109 11.65 2.26 0.59
N LYS A 110 10.50 1.59 0.55
CA LYS A 110 10.41 0.14 0.77
C LYS A 110 11.22 -0.66 -0.25
N CYS A 111 11.20 -0.28 -1.53
CA CYS A 111 12.10 -0.87 -2.54
C CYS A 111 13.57 -0.73 -2.17
N TYR A 112 14.00 0.48 -1.78
CA TYR A 112 15.40 0.70 -1.41
C TYR A 112 15.80 -0.08 -0.17
N ASP A 113 14.93 -0.19 0.83
CA ASP A 113 15.15 -1.01 2.01
C ASP A 113 15.27 -2.50 1.66
N TYR A 114 14.45 -2.98 0.72
CA TYR A 114 14.55 -4.33 0.18
C TYR A 114 15.90 -4.55 -0.51
N PHE A 115 16.32 -3.67 -1.43
CA PHE A 115 17.63 -3.77 -2.10
C PHE A 115 18.80 -3.74 -1.11
N ARG A 116 18.73 -2.89 -0.08
CA ARG A 116 19.75 -2.83 0.97
C ARG A 116 19.83 -4.14 1.74
N THR A 117 18.69 -4.76 2.03
CA THR A 117 18.61 -6.05 2.73
C THR A 117 19.16 -7.19 1.88
N VAL A 118 18.77 -7.27 0.60
CA VAL A 118 19.30 -8.27 -0.34
C VAL A 118 20.81 -8.16 -0.45
N LYS A 119 21.35 -6.95 -0.66
CA LYS A 119 22.80 -6.72 -0.76
C LYS A 119 23.55 -7.11 0.51
N ARG A 120 22.97 -6.84 1.69
CA ARG A 120 23.56 -7.26 2.97
C ARG A 120 23.59 -8.79 3.07
N ASN A 121 22.47 -9.45 2.75
CA ASN A 121 22.37 -10.91 2.84
C ASN A 121 23.32 -11.58 1.82
N GLU A 122 23.44 -11.05 0.60
CA GLU A 122 24.39 -11.53 -0.41
C GLU A 122 25.85 -11.49 0.07
N LYS A 123 26.21 -10.49 0.90
CA LYS A 123 27.54 -10.41 1.51
C LYS A 123 27.75 -11.49 2.58
N LEU A 124 26.72 -11.77 3.39
CA LEU A 124 26.76 -12.81 4.42
C LEU A 124 26.92 -14.23 3.87
N PHE A 125 26.38 -14.52 2.68
CA PHE A 125 26.53 -15.85 2.04
C PHE A 125 27.84 -16.02 1.26
N ARG A 126 28.64 -14.94 1.11
CA ARG A 126 29.93 -14.97 0.40
C ARG A 126 31.15 -15.05 1.33
N GLU A 127 30.94 -15.04 2.63
CA GLU A 127 31.95 -15.25 3.69
C GLU A 127 31.81 -16.66 4.26
#